data_AF-A0A9D6LK67-F1
#
_entry.id   AF-A0A9D6LK67-F1
#
_cell.length_a   1.000
_cell.length_b   1.000
_cell.length_c   1.000
_cell.angle_alpha   90.00
_cell.angle_beta   90.00
_cell.angle_gamma   90.00
#
_symmetry.space_group_name_H-M   'P 1'
#
loop_
_entity.id
_entity.type
_entity.pdbx_description
1 polymer ?
#
loop_
_entity_poly.entity_id
_entity_poly.type
_entity_poly.pdbx_seq_one_letter_code
_entity_poly.pdbx_strand_id
1 'polypeptide(L)'
;MRLKGEQGLGIVDTLIVLVLISIFIGVLLPKYQRMAQEAREVALQISLGNIRKAMQMYVLTKQKIPTDLRVLMNERYAFPIKEGTIFTDQYLKAIALDEAGYPMDPFGNRFGYDPSNGRVYSTTKGYEKW
;
A
#
# COMPACT_ATOMS: atom_id res chain seq x y z
N MET A 1 14.00 -1.39 -60.69
CA MET A 1 12.78 -1.82 -59.99
C MET A 1 12.44 -0.75 -58.95
N ARG A 2 11.51 0.17 -59.23
CA ARG A 2 11.10 1.21 -58.28
C ARG A 2 9.88 0.69 -57.50
N LEU A 3 10.06 0.50 -56.19
CA LEU A 3 8.97 0.15 -55.28
C LEU A 3 7.96 1.31 -55.30
N LYS A 4 6.75 0.98 -55.74
CA LYS A 4 5.67 1.91 -56.02
C LYS A 4 5.10 2.41 -54.68
N GLY A 5 5.34 3.69 -54.41
CA GLY A 5 4.54 4.61 -53.60
C GLY A 5 3.92 4.06 -52.32
N GLU A 6 4.48 4.48 -51.19
CA GLU A 6 3.85 4.56 -49.87
C GLU A 6 2.57 5.41 -49.95
N GLN A 7 1.48 4.85 -50.48
CA GLN A 7 0.17 5.48 -50.41
C GLN A 7 -0.35 5.31 -48.99
N GLY A 8 -0.24 6.38 -48.20
CA GLY A 8 -0.87 6.50 -46.90
C GLY A 8 -2.34 6.11 -46.98
N LEU A 9 -2.62 4.95 -46.41
CA LEU A 9 -3.84 4.46 -45.77
C LEU A 9 -4.96 5.52 -45.72
N GLY A 10 -5.94 5.42 -46.62
CA GLY A 10 -7.06 6.36 -46.74
C GLY A 10 -7.91 6.46 -45.47
N ILE A 11 -8.87 7.39 -45.46
CA ILE A 11 -9.75 7.70 -44.31
C ILE A 11 -10.35 6.44 -43.65
N VAL A 12 -10.69 5.44 -44.48
CA VAL A 12 -11.23 4.15 -44.03
C VAL A 12 -10.27 3.40 -43.10
N ASP A 13 -8.97 3.44 -43.39
CA ASP A 13 -7.98 2.71 -42.61
C ASP A 13 -7.78 3.35 -41.23
N THR A 14 -7.75 4.68 -41.16
CA THR A 14 -7.73 5.39 -39.87
C THR A 14 -9.02 5.15 -39.07
N LEU A 15 -10.17 5.04 -39.73
CA LEU A 15 -11.44 4.69 -39.07
C LEU A 15 -11.39 3.28 -38.47
N ILE A 16 -10.86 2.29 -39.20
CA ILE A 16 -10.69 0.93 -38.68
C ILE A 16 -9.73 0.93 -37.49
N VAL A 17 -8.62 1.65 -37.56
CA VAL A 17 -7.66 1.79 -36.45
C VAL A 17 -8.32 2.42 -35.22
N LEU A 18 -9.12 3.47 -35.38
CA LEU A 18 -9.86 4.11 -34.28
C LEU A 18 -10.86 3.15 -33.62
N VAL A 19 -11.59 2.36 -34.41
CA VAL A 19 -12.51 1.33 -33.90
C VAL A 19 -11.75 0.27 -33.11
N LEU A 20 -10.62 -0.21 -33.63
CA LEU A 20 -9.79 -1.21 -32.95
C LEU A 20 -9.22 -0.68 -31.63
N ILE A 21 -8.69 0.55 -31.61
CA ILE A 21 -8.19 1.20 -30.39
C ILE A 21 -9.31 1.35 -29.36
N SER A 22 -10.51 1.74 -29.79
CA SER A 22 -11.66 1.91 -28.88
C SER A 22 -12.05 0.60 -28.19
N ILE A 23 -12.07 -0.52 -28.93
CA ILE A 23 -12.32 -1.85 -28.36
C ILE A 23 -11.20 -2.22 -27.37
N PHE A 24 -9.94 -1.94 -27.73
CA PHE A 24 -8.79 -2.23 -26.88
C PHE A 24 -8.85 -1.48 -25.55
N ILE A 25 -9.10 -0.17 -25.59
CA ILE A 25 -9.25 0.66 -24.39
C ILE A 25 -10.38 0.14 -23.51
N GLY A 26 -11.52 -0.24 -24.10
CA GLY A 26 -12.67 -0.77 -23.39
C GLY A 26 -12.36 -2.04 -22.58
N VAL A 27 -11.49 -2.92 -23.08
CA VAL A 27 -11.10 -4.16 -22.37
C VAL A 27 -9.94 -3.93 -21.40
N LEU A 28 -8.99 -3.07 -21.76
CA LEU A 28 -7.79 -2.85 -20.95
C LEU A 28 -8.08 -2.12 -19.64
N LEU A 29 -8.87 -1.04 -19.67
CA LEU A 29 -9.19 -0.22 -18.49
C LEU A 29 -9.70 -1.00 -17.27
N PRO A 30 -10.77 -1.81 -17.36
CA PRO A 30 -11.30 -2.53 -16.20
C PRO A 30 -10.31 -3.57 -15.66
N LYS A 31 -9.47 -4.15 -16.54
CA LYS A 31 -8.46 -5.13 -16.14
C LYS A 31 -7.37 -4.48 -15.28
N TYR A 32 -6.87 -3.31 -15.69
CA TYR A 32 -5.86 -2.56 -14.91
C TYR A 32 -6.40 -2.13 -13.55
N GLN A 33 -7.65 -1.66 -13.49
CA GLN A 33 -8.26 -1.24 -12.23
C GLN A 33 -8.37 -2.40 -11.23
N ARG A 34 -8.79 -3.59 -11.68
CA ARG A 34 -8.87 -4.78 -10.82
C ARG A 34 -7.51 -5.19 -10.26
N MET A 35 -6.50 -5.29 -11.12
CA MET A 35 -5.13 -5.64 -10.69
C MET A 35 -4.57 -4.63 -9.69
N ALA A 36 -4.79 -3.33 -9.93
CA ALA A 36 -4.36 -2.29 -9.01
C ALA A 36 -5.11 -2.35 -7.67
N GLN A 37 -6.40 -2.67 -7.67
CA GLN A 37 -7.19 -2.83 -6.44
C GLN A 37 -6.71 -4.04 -5.62
N GLU A 38 -6.54 -5.20 -6.24
CA GLU A 38 -6.03 -6.41 -5.57
C GLU A 38 -4.66 -6.16 -4.93
N ALA A 39 -3.76 -5.47 -5.65
CA ALA A 39 -2.46 -5.10 -5.12
C ALA A 39 -2.57 -4.18 -3.88
N ARG A 40 -3.50 -3.21 -3.88
CA ARG A 40 -3.75 -2.34 -2.73
C ARG A 40 -4.34 -3.11 -1.54
N GLU A 41 -5.23 -4.07 -1.79
CA GLU A 41 -5.80 -4.94 -0.76
C GLU A 41 -4.73 -5.81 -0.08
N VAL A 42 -3.87 -6.44 -0.86
CA VAL A 42 -2.75 -7.24 -0.34
C VAL A 42 -1.78 -6.36 0.45
N ALA A 43 -1.43 -5.19 -0.09
CA ALA A 43 -0.59 -4.22 0.61
C ALA A 43 -1.22 -3.76 1.94
N LEU A 44 -2.56 -3.62 1.97
CA LEU A 44 -3.28 -3.22 3.17
C LEU A 44 -3.19 -4.31 4.24
N GLN A 45 -3.44 -5.57 3.87
CA GLN A 45 -3.35 -6.71 4.78
C GLN A 45 -1.94 -6.86 5.35
N ILE A 46 -0.91 -6.74 4.51
CA ILE A 46 0.49 -6.78 4.94
C ILE A 46 0.77 -5.63 5.92
N SER A 47 0.31 -4.42 5.61
CA SER A 47 0.52 -3.23 6.46
C SER A 47 -0.14 -3.40 7.83
N LEU A 48 -1.41 -3.81 7.88
CA LEU A 48 -2.12 -4.10 9.14
C LEU A 48 -1.41 -5.21 9.93
N GLY A 49 -0.97 -6.27 9.25
CA GLY A 49 -0.20 -7.36 9.87
C GLY A 49 1.11 -6.87 10.47
N ASN A 50 1.84 -6.01 9.78
CA ASN A 50 3.08 -5.42 10.27
C ASN A 50 2.85 -4.52 11.50
N ILE A 51 1.82 -3.67 11.48
CA ILE A 51 1.48 -2.84 12.64
C ILE A 51 1.08 -3.71 13.83
N ARG A 52 0.29 -4.77 13.62
CA ARG A 52 -0.10 -5.70 14.69
C ARG A 52 1.09 -6.44 15.28
N LYS A 53 2.05 -6.86 14.46
CA LYS A 53 3.30 -7.46 14.92
C LYS A 53 4.14 -6.46 15.71
N ALA A 54 4.26 -5.22 15.23
CA ALA A 54 4.95 -4.14 15.92
C ALA A 54 4.33 -3.86 17.30
N MET A 55 2.99 -3.79 17.36
CA MET A 55 2.21 -3.69 18.60
C MET A 55 2.52 -4.84 19.57
N GLN A 56 2.45 -6.08 19.09
CA GLN A 56 2.77 -7.26 19.92
C GLN A 56 4.20 -7.17 20.47
N MET A 57 5.17 -6.81 19.64
CA MET A 57 6.56 -6.66 20.05
C MET A 57 6.74 -5.55 21.09
N TYR A 58 6.04 -4.43 20.92
CA TYR A 58 6.02 -3.33 21.89
C TYR A 58 5.45 -3.79 23.24
N VAL A 59 4.31 -4.50 23.23
CA VAL A 59 3.71 -5.06 24.45
C VAL A 59 4.63 -6.08 25.10
N LEU A 60 5.31 -6.93 24.33
CA LEU A 60 6.28 -7.90 24.87
C LEU A 60 7.48 -7.23 25.55
N THR A 61 7.95 -6.10 25.00
CA THR A 61 9.13 -5.39 25.49
C THR A 61 8.79 -4.46 26.66
N LYS A 62 7.68 -3.73 26.57
CA LYS A 62 7.31 -2.64 27.50
C LYS A 62 6.18 -3.02 28.47
N GLN A 63 5.52 -4.17 28.26
CA GLN A 63 4.36 -4.64 29.01
C GLN A 63 3.19 -3.64 29.07
N LYS A 64 3.10 -2.74 28.09
CA LYS A 64 2.08 -1.69 28.01
C LYS A 64 1.54 -1.59 26.60
N ILE A 65 0.24 -1.29 26.47
CA ILE A 65 -0.39 -0.92 25.21
C ILE A 65 -0.03 0.55 24.93
N PRO A 66 0.46 0.91 23.74
CA PRO A 66 0.80 2.29 23.43
C PRO A 66 -0.46 3.17 23.43
N THR A 67 -0.33 4.45 23.75
CA THR A 67 -1.47 5.40 23.70
C THR A 67 -1.79 5.86 22.28
N ASP A 68 -0.82 5.76 21.36
CA ASP A 68 -0.94 6.20 19.97
C ASP A 68 -0.03 5.35 19.06
N LEU A 69 -0.45 5.13 17.81
CA LEU A 69 0.35 4.45 16.79
C LEU A 69 1.70 5.12 16.54
N ARG A 70 1.79 6.44 16.70
CA ARG A 70 3.03 7.20 16.55
C ARG A 70 4.13 6.79 17.55
N VAL A 71 3.75 6.24 18.70
CA VAL A 71 4.71 5.73 19.68
C VAL A 71 5.54 4.59 19.09
N LEU A 72 4.92 3.71 18.29
CA LEU A 72 5.61 2.61 17.59
C LEU A 72 6.59 3.12 16.51
N MET A 73 6.43 4.37 16.10
CA MET A 73 7.33 5.01 15.15
C MET A 73 8.47 5.76 15.82
N ASN A 74 8.20 6.44 16.93
CA ASN A 74 9.23 7.23 17.59
C ASN A 74 10.11 6.39 18.51
N GLU A 75 9.57 5.32 19.09
CA GLU A 75 10.34 4.42 19.94
C GLU A 75 11.13 3.40 19.14
N ARG A 76 12.38 3.21 19.57
CA ARG A 76 13.28 2.17 19.06
C ARG A 76 13.41 1.07 20.10
N TYR A 77 13.46 -0.17 19.65
CA TYR A 77 13.87 -1.28 20.49
C TYR A 77 15.34 -1.58 20.28
N ALA A 78 15.99 -2.02 21.35
CA ALA A 78 17.33 -2.55 21.31
C ALA A 78 17.30 -3.99 21.80
N PHE A 79 17.62 -4.96 20.94
CA PHE A 79 17.89 -6.32 21.38
C PHE A 79 19.40 -6.55 21.41
N PRO A 80 19.95 -7.00 22.55
CA PRO A 80 21.33 -7.45 22.57
C PRO A 80 21.40 -8.78 21.81
N ILE A 81 22.07 -8.77 20.66
CA ILE A 81 22.40 -10.01 19.97
C ILE A 81 23.77 -10.46 20.50
N LYS A 82 23.99 -11.78 20.61
CA LYS A 82 25.29 -12.33 21.01
C LYS A 82 26.41 -11.72 20.16
N GLU A 83 27.56 -11.49 20.79
CA GLU A 83 28.76 -10.83 20.21
C GLU A 83 28.73 -9.28 20.17
N GLY A 84 28.19 -8.63 21.21
CA GLY A 84 28.41 -7.19 21.44
C GLY A 84 27.74 -6.25 20.44
N THR A 85 26.92 -6.77 19.53
CA THR A 85 26.20 -5.99 18.52
C THR A 85 24.80 -5.66 19.02
N ILE A 86 24.51 -4.38 19.23
CA ILE A 86 23.18 -3.90 19.65
C ILE A 86 22.37 -3.62 18.38
N PHE A 87 21.33 -4.41 18.12
CA PHE A 87 20.40 -4.14 17.03
C PHE A 87 19.35 -3.14 17.51
N THR A 88 19.44 -1.91 16.99
CA THR A 88 18.48 -0.83 17.27
C THR A 88 17.65 -0.59 16.02
N ASP A 89 16.35 -0.88 16.08
CA ASP A 89 15.42 -0.56 14.99
C ASP A 89 14.09 -0.02 15.54
N GLN A 90 13.33 0.64 14.67
CA GLN A 90 12.00 1.16 14.96
C GLN A 90 10.96 0.03 14.90
N TYR A 91 9.97 0.04 15.78
CA TYR A 91 8.93 -1.00 15.79
C TYR A 91 8.10 -1.01 14.50
N LEU A 92 7.85 0.16 13.90
CA LEU A 92 7.12 0.30 12.65
C LEU A 92 7.81 1.27 11.68
N LYS A 93 8.25 0.75 10.53
CA LYS A 93 8.67 1.57 9.36
C LYS A 93 7.46 1.80 8.46
N ALA A 94 6.80 2.94 8.62
CA ALA A 94 5.68 3.31 7.77
C ALA A 94 6.17 3.72 6.37
N ILE A 95 5.48 3.23 5.34
CA ILE A 95 5.82 3.48 3.92
C ILE A 95 5.27 4.85 3.47
N ALA A 96 4.10 5.24 3.98
CA ALA A 96 3.46 6.52 3.68
C ALA A 96 2.98 7.18 4.98
N LEU A 97 3.36 8.44 5.16
CA LEU A 97 2.98 9.27 6.30
C LEU A 97 2.25 10.49 5.81
N ASP A 98 1.22 10.90 6.53
CA ASP A 98 0.57 12.17 6.28
C ASP A 98 1.40 13.35 6.84
N GLU A 99 0.94 14.58 6.57
CA GLU A 99 1.58 15.80 7.08
C GLU A 99 1.62 15.87 8.61
N ALA A 100 0.78 15.10 9.31
CA ALA A 100 0.71 15.02 10.76
C ALA A 100 1.54 13.87 11.35
N GLY A 101 2.25 13.10 10.52
CA GLY A 101 3.10 11.97 10.91
C GLY A 101 2.36 10.67 11.24
N TYR A 102 1.09 10.52 10.82
CA TYR A 102 0.32 9.28 10.98
C TYR A 102 0.52 8.35 9.78
N PRO A 103 0.61 7.03 10.02
CA PRO A 103 0.72 6.06 8.93
C PRO A 103 -0.57 6.03 8.10
N MET A 104 -0.38 6.08 6.79
CA MET A 104 -1.46 5.99 5.81
C MET A 104 -1.55 4.59 5.22
N ASP A 105 -2.76 4.19 4.89
CA ASP A 105 -3.05 2.95 4.20
C ASP A 105 -2.84 3.09 2.68
N PRO A 106 -2.79 1.98 1.92
CA PRO A 106 -2.57 2.02 0.46
C PRO A 106 -3.69 2.70 -0.34
N PHE A 107 -4.80 3.05 0.31
CA PHE A 107 -5.92 3.78 -0.28
C PHE A 107 -5.84 5.29 0.03
N GLY A 108 -4.85 5.72 0.82
CA GLY A 108 -4.62 7.12 1.18
C GLY A 108 -5.33 7.57 2.45
N ASN A 109 -5.97 6.65 3.18
CA ASN A 109 -6.67 6.96 4.42
C ASN A 109 -5.78 6.65 5.63
N ARG A 110 -6.02 7.33 6.75
CA ARG A 110 -5.27 7.07 8.00
C ARG A 110 -5.67 5.72 8.59
N PHE A 111 -4.72 5.02 9.21
CA PHE A 111 -5.08 3.88 10.07
C PHE A 111 -5.84 4.36 11.32
N GLY A 112 -6.91 3.65 11.65
CA GLY A 112 -7.62 3.81 12.90
C GLY A 112 -6.95 3.02 14.03
N TYR A 113 -6.93 3.61 15.22
CA TYR A 113 -6.36 3.00 16.42
C TYR A 113 -7.31 3.16 17.61
N ASP A 114 -7.58 2.06 18.29
CA ASP A 114 -8.29 2.06 19.56
C ASP A 114 -7.32 1.75 20.71
N PRO A 115 -7.02 2.73 21.59
CA PRO A 115 -6.07 2.56 22.70
C PRO A 115 -6.59 1.64 23.80
N SER A 116 -7.90 1.37 23.87
CA SER A 116 -8.52 0.58 24.94
C SER A 116 -8.20 -0.91 24.80
N ASN A 117 -8.12 -1.39 23.56
CA ASN A 117 -7.89 -2.80 23.22
C ASN A 117 -6.64 -3.00 22.34
N GLY A 118 -5.97 -1.92 21.92
CA GLY A 118 -4.81 -1.97 21.02
C GLY A 118 -5.16 -2.39 19.59
N ARG A 119 -6.43 -2.28 19.18
CA ARG A 119 -6.88 -2.70 17.85
C ARG A 119 -6.50 -1.66 16.80
N VAL A 120 -5.96 -2.16 15.69
CA VAL A 120 -5.64 -1.37 14.50
C VAL A 120 -6.52 -1.83 13.35
N TYR A 121 -7.13 -0.88 12.66
CA TYR A 121 -8.03 -1.10 11.53
C TYR A 121 -7.84 -0.04 10.45
N SER A 122 -8.27 -0.33 9.22
CA SER A 122 -8.31 0.66 8.14
C SER A 122 -9.58 1.51 8.25
N THR A 123 -9.49 2.80 7.98
CA THR A 123 -10.67 3.69 7.84
C THR A 123 -11.26 3.66 6.43
N THR A 124 -10.65 2.92 5.50
CA THR A 124 -11.17 2.74 4.15
C THR A 124 -12.45 1.90 4.18
N LYS A 125 -13.52 2.45 3.60
CA LYS A 125 -14.83 1.81 3.50
C LYS A 125 -14.72 0.41 2.87
N GLY A 126 -15.25 -0.59 3.56
CA GLY A 126 -15.21 -2.00 3.13
C GLY A 126 -14.09 -2.82 3.75
N TYR A 127 -13.06 -2.19 4.32
CA TYR A 127 -11.90 -2.86 4.93
C TYR A 127 -11.78 -2.62 6.45
N GLU A 128 -12.78 -2.00 7.06
CA GLU A 128 -12.82 -1.66 8.50
C GLU A 128 -12.71 -2.86 9.43
N LYS A 129 -13.15 -4.04 8.96
CA LYS A 129 -13.16 -5.28 9.76
C LYS A 129 -11.88 -6.09 9.69
N TRP A 130 -10.98 -5.76 8.76
CA TRP A 130 -9.75 -6.50 8.53
C TRP A 130 -8.75 -6.31 9.66
#